data_AF-A0A060C3C0-F1
#
_entry.id   AF-A0A060C3C0-F1
#
_cell.length_a   1.000
_cell.length_b   1.000
_cell.length_c   1.000
_cell.angle_alpha   90.00
_cell.angle_beta   90.00
_cell.angle_gamma   90.00
#
_symmetry.space_group_name_H-M   'P 1'
#
loop_
_entity.id
_entity.type
_entity.pdbx_description
1 polymer ?
#
loop_
_entity_poly.entity_id
_entity_poly.type
_entity_poly.pdbx_seq_one_letter_code
_entity_poly.pdbx_strand_id
1 'polypeptide(L)'
;MLYGDKGSEAFLSEMVGAQSHVGMRAMAMESLYEYGSRAGFWRLHRIFTERGLPLTVFGVATAMEANPVAVEAMLAAGWEIASHGYRWIDYQYVDEAVEREHIARAVELH
;
A
#
# COMPACT_ATOMS: atom_id res chain seq x y z
N MET A 1 -1.55 -17.70 3.50
CA MET A 1 -2.25 -16.49 3.03
C MET A 1 -1.39 -15.29 3.37
N LEU A 2 -1.24 -14.34 2.43
CA LEU A 2 -0.53 -13.10 2.72
C LEU A 2 -1.38 -12.30 3.73
N TYR A 3 -0.76 -11.76 4.79
CA TYR A 3 -1.39 -10.89 5.79
C TYR A 3 -2.68 -11.40 6.49
N GLY A 4 -2.96 -12.71 6.45
CA GLY A 4 -4.13 -13.32 7.11
C GLY A 4 -5.46 -13.17 6.37
N ASP A 5 -5.45 -12.68 5.13
CA ASP A 5 -6.68 -12.45 4.36
C ASP A 5 -7.37 -13.77 3.94
N LYS A 6 -8.63 -13.70 3.50
CA LYS A 6 -9.43 -14.87 3.07
C LYS A 6 -9.17 -15.30 1.62
N GLY A 7 -8.79 -14.35 0.75
CA GLY A 7 -8.46 -14.61 -0.64
C GLY A 7 -7.34 -13.69 -1.14
N SER A 8 -6.76 -14.03 -2.29
CA SER A 8 -5.73 -13.20 -2.93
C SER A 8 -6.29 -11.85 -3.39
N GLU A 9 -5.40 -10.89 -3.63
CA GLU A 9 -5.74 -9.63 -4.30
C GLU A 9 -6.30 -9.89 -5.72
N ALA A 10 -7.20 -9.01 -6.14
CA ALA A 10 -7.88 -9.03 -7.44
C ALA A 10 -8.09 -7.63 -8.03
N PHE A 11 -7.85 -6.58 -7.25
CA PHE A 11 -8.07 -5.19 -7.64
C PHE A 11 -6.82 -4.56 -8.26
N LEU A 12 -7.05 -3.52 -9.07
CA LEU A 12 -6.05 -2.63 -9.70
C LEU A 12 -4.68 -3.25 -10.07
N SER A 13 -4.71 -4.18 -11.01
CA SER A 13 -3.51 -4.65 -11.71
C SER A 13 -3.76 -4.76 -13.21
N GLU A 14 -2.71 -5.13 -13.94
CA GLU A 14 -2.75 -5.44 -15.36
C GLU A 14 -3.59 -6.70 -15.67
N MET A 15 -3.87 -7.53 -14.67
CA MET A 15 -4.77 -8.68 -14.78
C MET A 15 -6.23 -8.24 -14.68
N VAL A 16 -6.70 -7.49 -15.68
CA VAL A 16 -8.07 -6.95 -15.73
C VAL A 16 -9.10 -8.08 -15.62
N GLY A 17 -10.00 -7.96 -14.65
CA GLY A 17 -11.04 -8.96 -14.38
C GLY A 17 -10.58 -10.18 -13.57
N ALA A 18 -9.35 -10.16 -13.03
CA ALA A 18 -8.89 -11.18 -12.10
C ALA A 18 -9.89 -11.38 -10.96
N GLN A 19 -10.04 -12.64 -10.54
CA GLN A 19 -10.89 -13.02 -9.42
C GLN A 19 -10.01 -13.35 -8.22
N SER A 20 -10.51 -13.07 -7.01
CA SER A 20 -9.82 -13.47 -5.78
C SER A 20 -9.79 -14.99 -5.67
N HIS A 21 -8.63 -15.54 -5.33
CA HIS A 21 -8.46 -16.98 -5.08
C HIS A 21 -8.54 -17.27 -3.59
N VAL A 22 -9.66 -17.84 -3.14
CA VAL A 22 -9.91 -18.14 -1.72
C VAL A 22 -8.90 -19.16 -1.19
N GLY A 23 -8.27 -18.84 -0.05
CA GLY A 23 -7.28 -19.70 0.62
C GLY A 23 -5.98 -19.92 -0.16
N MET A 24 -5.79 -19.24 -1.29
CA MET A 24 -4.64 -19.41 -2.17
C MET A 24 -3.90 -18.09 -2.39
N ARG A 25 -2.62 -18.21 -2.76
CA ARG A 25 -1.82 -17.07 -3.24
C ARG A 25 -2.00 -16.91 -4.76
N ALA A 26 -1.92 -15.67 -5.23
CA ALA A 26 -1.93 -15.34 -6.65
C ALA A 26 -0.55 -14.79 -7.03
N MET A 27 0.40 -15.67 -7.33
CA MET A 27 1.81 -15.29 -7.56
C MET A 27 1.99 -14.23 -8.65
N ALA A 28 1.20 -14.30 -9.72
CA ALA A 28 1.23 -13.29 -10.79
C ALA A 28 0.75 -11.92 -10.28
N MET A 29 -0.32 -11.88 -9.48
CA MET A 29 -0.83 -10.66 -8.87
C MET A 29 0.20 -10.05 -7.91
N GLU A 30 0.80 -10.87 -7.04
CA GLU A 30 1.82 -10.42 -6.10
C GLU A 30 3.03 -9.79 -6.84
N SER A 31 3.49 -10.43 -7.92
CA SER A 31 4.58 -9.91 -8.77
C SER A 31 4.24 -8.55 -9.43
N LEU A 32 2.98 -8.34 -9.84
CA LEU A 32 2.55 -7.05 -10.39
C LEU A 32 2.56 -5.95 -9.31
N TYR A 33 2.09 -6.25 -8.09
CA TYR A 33 2.16 -5.32 -6.97
C TYR A 33 3.60 -5.00 -6.57
N GLU A 34 4.49 -6.00 -6.59
CA GLU A 34 5.91 -5.83 -6.31
C GLU A 34 6.59 -4.85 -7.30
N TYR A 35 6.14 -4.76 -8.56
CA TYR A 35 6.68 -3.77 -9.49
C TYR A 35 6.51 -2.34 -8.96
N GLY A 36 5.37 -2.04 -8.33
CA GLY A 36 5.08 -0.73 -7.75
C GLY A 36 6.14 -0.30 -6.72
N SER A 37 6.45 -1.17 -5.76
CA SER A 37 7.42 -0.87 -4.69
C SER A 37 8.88 -1.01 -5.14
N ARG A 38 9.19 -1.94 -6.06
CA ARG A 38 10.56 -2.22 -6.51
C ARG A 38 11.07 -1.25 -7.57
N ALA A 39 10.19 -0.72 -8.42
CA ALA A 39 10.59 0.09 -9.58
C ALA A 39 9.68 1.29 -9.84
N GLY A 40 8.35 1.13 -9.73
CA GLY A 40 7.37 2.17 -9.99
C GLY A 40 7.59 3.41 -9.15
N PHE A 41 7.69 3.23 -7.83
CA PHE A 41 7.94 4.29 -6.85
C PHE A 41 9.19 5.10 -7.18
N TRP A 42 10.34 4.46 -7.40
CA TRP A 42 11.60 5.15 -7.66
C TRP A 42 11.60 5.96 -8.96
N ARG A 43 10.85 5.51 -9.96
CA ARG A 43 10.65 6.28 -11.20
C ARG A 43 9.87 7.57 -10.91
N LEU A 44 8.77 7.47 -10.16
CA LEU A 44 7.96 8.64 -9.78
C LEU A 44 8.74 9.58 -8.86
N HIS A 45 9.40 9.04 -7.84
CA HIS A 45 10.31 9.77 -6.96
C HIS A 45 11.24 10.68 -7.75
N ARG A 46 12.02 10.11 -8.67
CA ARG A 46 12.93 10.88 -9.52
C ARG A 46 12.20 11.96 -10.34
N ILE A 47 11.07 11.65 -10.97
CA ILE A 47 10.32 12.61 -11.79
C ILE A 47 9.91 13.85 -10.99
N PHE A 48 9.38 13.66 -9.78
CA PHE A 48 8.89 14.75 -8.93
C PHE A 48 10.03 15.51 -8.26
N THR A 49 11.05 14.81 -7.73
CA THR A 49 12.19 15.46 -7.08
C THR A 49 13.06 16.26 -8.06
N GLU A 50 13.28 15.77 -9.29
CA GLU A 50 14.01 16.51 -10.32
C GLU A 50 13.31 17.83 -10.71
N ARG A 51 11.99 17.89 -10.55
CA ARG A 51 11.18 19.09 -10.86
C ARG A 51 10.92 19.97 -9.63
N GLY A 52 11.38 19.57 -8.45
CA GLY A 52 11.11 20.26 -7.20
C GLY A 52 9.60 20.36 -6.87
N LEU A 53 8.81 19.38 -7.32
CA LEU A 53 7.36 19.38 -7.11
C LEU A 53 7.00 18.65 -5.81
N PRO A 54 6.21 19.27 -4.92
CA PRO A 54 5.70 18.58 -3.73
C PRO A 54 4.58 17.62 -4.12
N LEU A 55 4.37 16.60 -3.29
CA LEU A 55 3.19 15.75 -3.34
C LEU A 55 2.80 15.27 -1.94
N THR A 56 1.56 14.77 -1.84
CA THR A 56 1.05 14.06 -0.67
C THR A 56 0.93 12.58 -1.02
N VAL A 57 1.64 11.73 -0.28
CA VAL A 57 1.58 10.27 -0.41
C VAL A 57 0.45 9.74 0.45
N PHE A 58 -0.44 8.94 -0.13
CA PHE A 58 -1.41 8.16 0.64
C PHE A 58 -0.76 6.85 1.07
N GLY A 59 -0.19 6.86 2.28
CA GLY A 59 0.60 5.76 2.83
C GLY A 59 -0.26 4.75 3.59
N VAL A 60 -0.33 3.51 3.08
CA VAL A 60 -0.91 2.39 3.83
C VAL A 60 0.12 1.91 4.85
N ALA A 61 -0.24 1.89 6.14
CA ALA A 61 0.74 1.74 7.22
C ALA A 61 1.57 0.43 7.10
N THR A 62 0.93 -0.71 6.84
CA THR A 62 1.68 -1.98 6.67
C THR A 62 2.56 -2.01 5.43
N ALA A 63 2.23 -1.24 4.38
CA ALA A 63 3.06 -1.14 3.19
C ALA A 63 4.30 -0.27 3.45
N MET A 64 4.16 0.78 4.27
CA MET A 64 5.26 1.62 4.73
C MET A 64 6.20 0.83 5.66
N GLU A 65 5.66 0.08 6.63
CA GLU A 65 6.45 -0.81 7.48
C GLU A 65 7.25 -1.85 6.67
N ALA A 66 6.66 -2.38 5.60
CA ALA A 66 7.32 -3.36 4.73
C ALA A 66 8.44 -2.75 3.86
N ASN A 67 8.48 -1.43 3.68
CA ASN A 67 9.46 -0.74 2.83
C ASN A 67 9.92 0.60 3.43
N PRO A 68 10.66 0.58 4.57
CA PRO A 68 11.11 1.80 5.26
C PRO A 68 12.02 2.68 4.39
N VAL A 69 12.76 2.09 3.45
CA VAL A 69 13.64 2.84 2.52
C VAL A 69 12.84 3.79 1.63
N ALA A 70 11.63 3.39 1.20
CA ALA A 70 10.76 4.28 0.45
C ALA A 70 10.22 5.41 1.32
N VAL A 71 9.90 5.13 2.59
CA VAL A 71 9.44 6.14 3.57
C VAL A 71 10.53 7.18 3.81
N GLU A 72 11.77 6.75 4.04
CA GLU A 72 12.93 7.64 4.18
C GLU A 72 13.10 8.56 2.97
N ALA A 73 12.92 8.04 1.76
CA ALA A 73 13.00 8.83 0.53
C ALA A 73 11.88 9.88 0.44
N MET A 74 10.64 9.52 0.82
CA MET A 74 9.51 10.47 0.87
C MET A 74 9.79 11.61 1.86
N LEU A 75 10.27 11.27 3.06
CA LEU A 75 10.63 12.26 4.10
C LEU A 75 11.78 13.16 3.67
N ALA A 76 12.82 12.59 3.05
CA ALA A 76 13.96 13.35 2.52
C ALA A 76 13.55 14.30 1.39
N ALA A 77 12.54 13.94 0.59
CA ALA A 77 11.97 14.79 -0.44
C ALA A 77 11.04 15.88 0.12
N GLY A 78 10.77 15.90 1.44
CA GLY A 78 9.87 16.84 2.08
C GLY A 78 8.41 16.64 1.68
N TRP A 79 8.02 15.42 1.29
CA TRP A 79 6.65 15.11 0.91
C TRP A 79 5.78 14.91 2.15
N GLU A 80 4.52 15.33 2.05
CA GLU A 80 3.51 15.00 3.04
C GLU A 80 3.16 13.51 2.91
N ILE A 81 2.96 12.81 4.02
CA ILE A 81 2.40 11.46 4.04
C ILE A 81 1.06 11.55 4.78
N ALA A 82 -0.04 11.30 4.07
CA ALA A 82 -1.37 11.19 4.64
C ALA A 82 -1.69 9.72 4.88
N SER A 83 -2.41 9.41 5.97
CA SER A 83 -2.80 8.04 6.27
C SER A 83 -3.75 7.50 5.21
N HIS A 84 -3.44 6.32 4.68
CA HIS A 84 -4.32 5.56 3.81
C HIS A 84 -4.86 4.29 4.51
N GLY A 85 -4.94 4.34 5.84
CA GLY A 85 -5.37 3.22 6.68
C GLY A 85 -4.25 2.23 6.99
N TYR A 86 -4.53 1.29 7.89
CA TYR A 86 -3.57 0.27 8.32
C TYR A 86 -3.35 -0.79 7.23
N ARG A 87 -4.44 -1.25 6.64
CA ARG A 87 -4.50 -2.25 5.57
C ARG A 87 -5.25 -1.70 4.36
N TRP A 88 -4.82 -2.07 3.16
CA TRP A 88 -5.54 -1.77 1.92
C TRP A 88 -6.52 -2.91 1.61
N ILE A 89 -7.74 -2.79 2.15
CA ILE A 89 -8.83 -3.76 2.02
C ILE A 89 -10.16 -3.00 1.91
N ASP A 90 -11.22 -3.70 1.51
CA ASP A 90 -12.58 -3.17 1.59
C ASP A 90 -13.09 -3.21 3.05
N TYR A 91 -13.34 -2.03 3.62
CA TYR A 91 -13.86 -1.89 4.99
C TYR A 91 -15.38 -1.97 5.08
N GLN A 92 -16.13 -2.06 3.97
CA GLN A 92 -17.60 -2.06 3.93
C GLN A 92 -18.25 -3.09 4.88
N TYR A 93 -17.56 -4.21 5.14
CA TYR A 93 -18.06 -5.30 5.98
C TYR A 93 -17.14 -5.62 7.17
N VAL A 94 -16.20 -4.72 7.48
CA VAL A 94 -15.35 -4.86 8.67
C VAL A 94 -16.14 -4.37 9.88
N ASP A 95 -16.12 -5.13 10.97
CA ASP A 95 -16.79 -4.74 12.21
C ASP A 95 -16.19 -3.43 12.75
N GLU A 96 -17.04 -2.55 13.29
CA GLU A 96 -16.64 -1.23 13.81
C GLU A 96 -15.45 -1.30 14.79
N ALA A 97 -15.44 -2.29 15.68
CA ALA A 97 -14.37 -2.46 16.67
C ALA A 97 -13.01 -2.74 16.00
N VAL A 98 -13.01 -3.54 14.94
CA VAL A 98 -11.80 -3.90 14.18
C VAL A 98 -11.35 -2.71 13.32
N GLU A 99 -12.27 -2.01 12.67
CA GLU A 99 -11.94 -0.81 11.90
C GLU A 99 -11.34 0.28 12.81
N ARG A 100 -11.92 0.48 14.00
CA ARG A 100 -11.39 1.41 15.02
C ARG A 100 -9.97 1.05 15.45
N GLU A 101 -9.71 -0.23 15.67
CA GLU A 101 -8.35 -0.72 15.98
C GLU A 101 -7.39 -0.45 14.80
N HIS A 102 -7.80 -0.76 13.57
CA HIS A 102 -7.00 -0.50 12.38
C HIS A 102 -6.70 1.01 12.23
N ILE A 103 -7.66 1.91 12.48
CA ILE A 103 -7.41 3.35 12.46
C ILE A 103 -6.36 3.74 13.52
N ALA A 104 -6.51 3.26 14.76
CA ALA A 104 -5.56 3.56 15.83
C ALA A 104 -4.15 3.05 15.51
N ARG A 105 -4.03 1.82 14.98
CA ARG A 105 -2.76 1.22 14.54
C ARG A 105 -2.14 1.97 13.36
N ALA A 106 -2.96 2.43 12.41
CA ALA A 106 -2.47 3.25 11.32
C ALA A 106 -1.83 4.54 11.85
N VAL A 107 -2.47 5.22 12.81
CA VAL A 107 -1.95 6.46 13.41
C VAL A 107 -0.70 6.20 14.25
N GLU A 108 -0.61 5.08 14.96
CA GLU A 108 0.57 4.72 15.76
C GLU A 108 1.83 4.50 14.90
N LEU A 109 1.64 3.95 13.69
CA LEU A 109 2.72 3.60 12.77
C LEU A 109 3.11 4.72 11.79
N HIS A 110 2.35 5.81 11.77
CA HIS A 110 2.48 6.92 10.82
C HIS A 110 3.33 8.05 11.39
#